data_AF-A0A4Q2SCC9-F1
#
_entry.id   AF-A0A4Q2SCC9-F1
#
_cell.length_a   1.000
_cell.length_b   1.000
_cell.length_c   1.000
_cell.angle_alpha   90.00
_cell.angle_beta   90.00
_cell.angle_gamma   90.00
#
_symmetry.space_group_name_H-M   'P 1'
#
loop_
_entity.id
_entity.type
_entity.pdbx_description
1 polymer ?
#
loop_
_entity_poly.entity_id
_entity_poly.type
_entity_poly.pdbx_seq_one_letter_code
_entity_poly.pdbx_strand_id
1 'polypeptide(L)'
;MRPTSRLAAAVASAALLLPASPASSDTHHLSDPAGDGLKGRRLDITGVTVANGKGAIRVDVSFVRVAVGDLGVRIQARGTQARDQVVVFGTHRAAGDRAGLLAEGGRQDCSGLRVDWDSDAETASVRLPAACFRAGDYGAVRVRVITEIGSDADLTPESRTGGWPWSRYVARG
;
A
#
# COMPACT_ATOMS: atom_id res chain seq x y z
N MET A 1 -72.54 -12.45 -34.70
CA MET A 1 -71.06 -12.45 -34.70
C MET A 1 -70.60 -11.18 -34.02
N ARG A 2 -69.92 -11.28 -32.86
CA ARG A 2 -69.40 -10.13 -32.09
C ARG A 2 -67.87 -10.20 -32.11
N PRO A 3 -67.15 -9.13 -32.50
CA PRO A 3 -65.69 -9.14 -32.48
C PRO A 3 -65.19 -8.87 -31.06
N THR A 4 -64.32 -9.75 -30.57
CA THR A 4 -63.61 -9.67 -29.30
C THR A 4 -62.35 -8.82 -29.46
N SER A 5 -62.41 -7.57 -29.03
CA SER A 5 -61.23 -6.68 -28.98
C SER A 5 -60.29 -7.11 -27.85
N ARG A 6 -59.10 -7.59 -28.20
CA ARG A 6 -58.01 -7.88 -27.25
C ARG A 6 -57.16 -6.61 -27.08
N LEU A 7 -57.22 -6.01 -25.90
CA LEU A 7 -56.29 -4.95 -25.45
C LEU A 7 -54.96 -5.60 -25.08
N ALA A 8 -53.93 -5.40 -25.89
CA ALA A 8 -52.55 -5.76 -25.59
C ALA A 8 -51.91 -4.61 -24.79
N ALA A 9 -51.72 -4.81 -23.49
CA ALA A 9 -51.00 -3.88 -22.64
C ALA A 9 -49.48 -4.09 -22.82
N ALA A 10 -48.82 -3.15 -23.50
CA ALA A 10 -47.37 -3.11 -23.62
C ALA A 10 -46.78 -2.54 -22.32
N VAL A 11 -46.18 -3.41 -21.49
CA VAL A 11 -45.44 -3.00 -20.30
C VAL A 11 -44.06 -2.54 -20.74
N ALA A 12 -43.85 -1.22 -20.78
CA ALA A 12 -42.56 -0.60 -21.06
C ALA A 12 -41.68 -0.66 -19.81
N SER A 13 -40.81 -1.66 -19.73
CA SER A 13 -39.79 -1.77 -18.69
C SER A 13 -38.69 -0.72 -18.95
N ALA A 14 -38.81 0.43 -18.29
CA ALA A 14 -37.75 1.44 -18.25
C ALA A 14 -36.59 0.90 -17.40
N ALA A 15 -35.56 0.37 -18.06
CA ALA A 15 -34.32 -0.02 -17.41
C ALA A 15 -33.56 1.23 -16.96
N LEU A 16 -33.59 1.51 -15.65
CA LEU A 16 -32.75 2.50 -15.00
C LEU A 16 -31.28 2.07 -15.12
N LEU A 17 -30.56 2.64 -16.09
CA LEU A 17 -29.11 2.56 -16.19
C LEU A 17 -28.51 3.41 -15.07
N LEU A 18 -28.32 2.80 -13.90
CA LEU A 18 -27.53 3.42 -12.83
C LEU A 18 -26.05 3.48 -13.30
N PRO A 19 -25.40 4.64 -13.26
CA PRO A 19 -23.97 4.72 -13.55
C PRO A 19 -23.21 3.94 -12.46
N ALA A 20 -22.60 2.82 -12.86
CA ALA A 20 -21.64 2.13 -12.01
C ALA A 20 -20.42 3.03 -11.89
N SER A 21 -20.29 3.75 -10.77
CA SER A 21 -19.08 4.50 -10.48
C SER A 21 -17.89 3.54 -10.52
N PRO A 22 -16.85 3.82 -11.33
CA PRO A 22 -15.67 2.98 -11.36
C PRO A 22 -15.11 2.93 -9.94
N ALA A 23 -14.88 1.71 -9.45
CA ALA A 23 -14.20 1.49 -8.19
C ALA A 23 -12.78 2.05 -8.35
N SER A 24 -12.61 3.30 -7.96
CA SER A 24 -11.36 4.05 -8.14
C SER A 24 -10.44 3.64 -7.01
N SER A 25 -9.37 2.93 -7.35
CA SER A 25 -8.28 2.67 -6.41
C SER A 25 -7.70 4.02 -5.98
N ASP A 26 -7.90 4.35 -4.71
CA ASP A 26 -7.30 5.55 -4.14
C ASP A 26 -5.78 5.36 -4.11
N THR A 27 -5.07 6.40 -4.51
CA THR A 27 -3.61 6.44 -4.54
C THR A 27 -3.19 7.65 -3.75
N HIS A 28 -2.25 7.46 -2.82
CA HIS A 28 -1.70 8.54 -2.02
C HIS A 28 -0.20 8.65 -2.21
N HIS A 29 0.24 9.84 -2.56
CA HIS A 29 1.64 10.20 -2.64
C HIS A 29 2.06 11.01 -1.41
N LEU A 30 3.22 10.64 -0.86
CA LEU A 30 3.95 11.31 0.21
C LEU A 30 5.28 11.76 -0.39
N SER A 31 5.68 12.99 -0.13
CA SER A 31 6.99 13.52 -0.54
C SER A 31 7.86 13.68 0.68
N ASP A 32 9.15 13.40 0.52
CA ASP A 32 10.17 13.40 1.57
C ASP A 32 11.37 14.23 1.07
N PRO A 33 11.84 15.23 1.82
CA PRO A 33 12.97 16.04 1.38
C PRO A 33 14.27 15.23 1.34
N ALA A 34 14.91 15.14 0.18
CA ALA A 34 16.22 14.50 0.07
C ALA A 34 17.24 15.05 1.10
N GLY A 35 17.99 14.15 1.73
CA GLY A 35 19.09 14.49 2.64
C GLY A 35 18.68 14.82 4.07
N ASP A 36 17.44 14.53 4.48
CA ASP A 36 16.98 14.57 5.87
C ASP A 36 17.32 13.27 6.64
N GLY A 37 17.59 12.18 5.92
CA GLY A 37 18.16 10.96 6.47
C GLY A 37 19.59 11.11 7.04
N LEU A 38 20.03 10.12 7.83
CA LEU A 38 21.36 10.07 8.42
C LEU A 38 22.46 10.00 7.34
N LYS A 39 23.39 10.96 7.38
CA LYS A 39 24.51 11.09 6.42
C LYS A 39 25.27 9.76 6.20
N GLY A 40 25.40 9.32 4.94
CA GLY A 40 26.21 8.15 4.57
C GLY A 40 25.69 7.39 3.34
N ARG A 41 26.07 6.11 3.21
CA ARG A 41 25.61 5.19 2.14
C ARG A 41 24.21 4.61 2.40
N ARG A 42 23.38 5.30 3.17
CA ARG A 42 22.10 4.78 3.65
C ARG A 42 20.99 5.13 2.66
N LEU A 43 19.95 4.32 2.63
CA LEU A 43 18.75 4.60 1.83
C LEU A 43 18.07 5.86 2.38
N ASP A 44 17.99 6.88 1.54
CA ASP A 44 17.42 8.21 1.78
C ASP A 44 16.16 8.33 0.90
N ILE A 45 15.01 8.37 1.55
CA ILE A 45 13.68 8.32 0.95
C ILE A 45 13.37 9.70 0.37
N THR A 46 12.74 9.73 -0.81
CA THR A 46 12.30 10.98 -1.45
C THR A 46 10.80 11.00 -1.72
N GLY A 47 10.17 9.83 -1.66
CA GLY A 47 8.73 9.75 -1.79
C GLY A 47 8.21 8.35 -1.56
N VAL A 48 6.92 8.28 -1.22
CA VAL A 48 6.19 7.02 -1.04
C VAL A 48 4.85 7.15 -1.73
N THR A 49 4.56 6.22 -2.62
CA THR A 49 3.26 6.09 -3.27
C THR A 49 2.56 4.83 -2.76
N VAL A 50 1.35 5.00 -2.24
CA VAL A 50 0.53 3.92 -1.69
C VAL A 50 -0.70 3.75 -2.58
N ALA A 51 -0.88 2.57 -3.13
CA ALA A 51 -2.08 2.17 -3.85
C ALA A 51 -2.76 1.00 -3.12
N ASN A 52 -4.04 1.15 -2.79
CA ASN A 52 -4.81 0.14 -2.07
C ASN A 52 -5.87 -0.48 -2.99
N GLY A 53 -5.52 -1.54 -3.70
CA GLY A 53 -6.43 -2.21 -4.64
C GLY A 53 -7.13 -3.44 -4.06
N LYS A 54 -8.12 -3.97 -4.80
CA LYS A 54 -8.82 -5.22 -4.44
C LYS A 54 -7.88 -6.40 -4.17
N GLY A 55 -6.84 -6.59 -4.98
CA GLY A 55 -5.97 -7.77 -4.91
C GLY A 55 -4.74 -7.61 -4.03
N ALA A 56 -4.24 -6.39 -3.84
CA ALA A 56 -3.00 -6.13 -3.12
C ALA A 56 -2.89 -4.66 -2.70
N ILE A 57 -2.16 -4.43 -1.62
CA ILE A 57 -1.60 -3.14 -1.27
C ILE A 57 -0.24 -3.04 -1.97
N ARG A 58 -0.02 -1.95 -2.69
CA ARG A 58 1.27 -1.62 -3.29
C ARG A 58 1.84 -0.38 -2.63
N VAL A 59 3.12 -0.42 -2.31
CA VAL A 59 3.86 0.71 -1.77
C VAL A 59 5.15 0.85 -2.55
N ASP A 60 5.25 1.91 -3.35
CA ASP A 60 6.44 2.23 -4.13
C ASP A 60 7.20 3.32 -3.38
N VAL A 61 8.45 3.02 -3.01
CA VAL A 61 9.34 3.89 -2.24
C VAL A 61 10.44 4.38 -3.18
N SER A 62 10.57 5.69 -3.33
CA SER A 62 11.62 6.33 -4.13
C SER A 62 12.75 6.77 -3.21
N PHE A 63 13.98 6.65 -3.68
CA PHE A 63 15.18 7.03 -2.94
C PHE A 63 15.99 8.07 -3.72
N VAL A 64 16.88 8.78 -3.03
CA VAL A 64 17.95 9.55 -3.70
C VAL A 64 18.85 8.59 -4.50
N ARG A 65 19.15 7.44 -3.89
CA ARG A 65 19.88 6.33 -4.49
C ARG A 65 19.58 5.03 -3.74
N VAL A 66 19.26 3.98 -4.47
CA VAL A 66 19.19 2.60 -4.00
C VAL A 66 20.61 2.12 -3.72
N ALA A 67 20.84 1.81 -2.45
CA ALA A 67 22.08 1.23 -1.96
C ALA A 67 21.76 -0.03 -1.12
N VAL A 68 22.80 -0.77 -0.77
CA VAL A 68 22.67 -1.87 0.20
C VAL A 68 22.06 -1.34 1.49
N GLY A 69 20.94 -1.92 1.90
CA GLY A 69 20.18 -1.42 3.03
C GLY A 69 18.90 -2.21 3.29
N ASP A 70 18.19 -1.81 4.34
CA ASP A 70 16.93 -2.42 4.75
C ASP A 70 15.77 -1.45 4.60
N LEU A 71 14.61 -1.98 4.22
CA LEU A 71 13.35 -1.26 4.10
C LEU A 71 12.31 -1.92 5.01
N GLY A 72 11.62 -1.13 5.81
CA GLY A 72 10.45 -1.53 6.58
C GLY A 72 9.24 -0.68 6.21
N VAL A 73 8.16 -1.32 5.76
CA VAL A 73 6.86 -0.68 5.51
C VAL A 73 5.87 -1.19 6.53
N ARG A 74 5.53 -0.34 7.50
CA ARG A 74 4.45 -0.60 8.46
C ARG A 74 3.13 -0.26 7.81
N ILE A 75 2.15 -1.15 7.93
CA ILE A 75 0.83 -1.00 7.32
C ILE A 75 -0.21 -1.25 8.40
N GLN A 76 -1.15 -0.31 8.55
CA GLN A 76 -2.25 -0.41 9.49
C GLN A 76 -3.60 -0.22 8.79
N ALA A 77 -4.56 -1.08 9.11
CA ALA A 77 -5.93 -0.98 8.64
C ALA A 77 -6.73 0.07 9.42
N ARG A 78 -7.78 0.60 8.80
CA ARG A 78 -8.71 1.53 9.47
C ARG A 78 -9.52 0.79 10.53
N GLY A 79 -9.68 1.42 11.69
CA GLY A 79 -10.49 0.89 12.78
C GLY A 79 -9.80 -0.16 13.64
N THR A 80 -8.50 -0.39 13.45
CA THR A 80 -7.70 -1.34 14.25
C THR A 80 -6.82 -0.63 15.27
N GLN A 81 -6.30 -1.39 16.24
CA GLN A 81 -5.35 -0.90 17.24
C GLN A 81 -3.94 -0.83 16.64
N ALA A 82 -3.05 -0.06 17.27
CA ALA A 82 -1.66 0.11 16.78
C ALA A 82 -0.87 -1.20 16.73
N ARG A 83 -1.18 -2.15 17.63
CA ARG A 83 -0.57 -3.49 17.66
C ARG A 83 -1.00 -4.38 16.49
N ASP A 84 -2.12 -4.07 15.83
CA ASP A 84 -2.66 -4.85 14.72
C ASP A 84 -2.03 -4.49 13.36
N GLN A 85 -0.95 -3.69 13.36
CA GLN A 85 -0.20 -3.38 12.15
C GLN A 85 0.63 -4.60 11.71
N VAL A 86 0.93 -4.66 10.41
CA VAL A 86 1.94 -5.57 9.87
C VAL A 86 3.15 -4.77 9.40
N VAL A 87 4.31 -5.41 9.35
CA VAL A 87 5.53 -4.84 8.79
C VAL A 87 5.98 -5.72 7.63
N VAL A 88 5.95 -5.17 6.42
CA VAL A 88 6.68 -5.76 5.30
C VAL A 88 8.12 -5.29 5.42
N PHE A 89 9.07 -6.21 5.43
CA PHE A 89 10.48 -5.88 5.38
C PHE A 89 11.11 -6.39 4.09
N GLY A 90 12.04 -5.62 3.55
CA GLY A 90 12.89 -5.96 2.41
C GLY A 90 14.35 -5.68 2.74
N THR A 91 15.26 -6.56 2.35
CA THR A 91 16.70 -6.34 2.49
C THR A 91 17.34 -6.35 1.11
N HIS A 92 18.03 -5.28 0.74
CA HIS A 92 18.82 -5.22 -0.49
C HIS A 92 20.28 -5.51 -0.20
N ARG A 93 20.86 -6.55 -0.83
CA ARG A 93 22.25 -6.99 -0.59
C ARG A 93 22.88 -7.46 -1.89
N ALA A 94 24.20 -7.35 -2.00
CA ALA A 94 24.95 -7.86 -3.16
C ALA A 94 24.78 -9.38 -3.39
N ALA A 95 24.54 -10.14 -2.31
CA ALA A 95 24.30 -11.59 -2.38
C ALA A 95 22.86 -11.96 -2.77
N GLY A 96 21.98 -10.97 -2.95
CA GLY A 96 20.58 -11.15 -3.29
C GLY A 96 19.62 -10.57 -2.26
N ASP A 97 18.42 -10.30 -2.73
CA ASP A 97 17.38 -9.62 -1.97
C ASP A 97 16.53 -10.60 -1.17
N ARG A 98 15.92 -10.11 -0.09
CA ARG A 98 14.96 -10.87 0.71
C ARG A 98 13.77 -10.01 1.06
N ALA A 99 12.63 -10.67 1.22
CA ALA A 99 11.39 -10.06 1.69
C ALA A 99 10.75 -10.91 2.79
N GLY A 100 9.95 -10.29 3.65
CA GLY A 100 9.13 -11.00 4.60
C GLY A 100 8.07 -10.12 5.25
N LEU A 101 7.19 -10.77 6.00
CA LEU A 101 6.07 -10.15 6.70
C LEU A 101 6.18 -10.46 8.19
N LEU A 102 6.05 -9.43 9.01
CA LEU A 102 5.92 -9.54 10.46
C LEU A 102 4.53 -9.05 10.87
N ALA A 103 3.89 -9.80 11.77
CA ALA A 103 2.64 -9.46 12.43
C ALA A 103 2.81 -9.59 13.95
N GLU A 104 1.74 -9.36 14.74
CA GLU A 104 1.77 -9.47 16.21
C GLU A 104 2.32 -10.83 16.69
N GLY A 105 2.00 -11.92 15.98
CA GLY A 105 2.48 -13.28 16.28
C GLY A 105 3.89 -13.61 15.78
N GLY A 106 4.60 -12.64 15.19
CA GLY A 106 5.92 -12.83 14.61
C GLY A 106 5.90 -12.95 13.09
N ARG A 107 6.87 -13.68 12.54
CA ARG A 107 7.03 -13.84 11.09
C ARG A 107 5.89 -14.67 10.51
N GLN A 108 5.30 -14.19 9.42
CA GLN A 108 4.21 -14.83 8.72
C GLN A 108 4.61 -15.11 7.27
N ASP A 109 4.27 -16.28 6.77
CA ASP A 109 4.40 -16.59 5.35
C ASP A 109 3.24 -15.95 4.56
N CYS A 110 3.57 -15.34 3.43
CA CYS A 110 2.60 -14.72 2.54
C CYS A 110 2.94 -15.06 1.10
N SER A 111 2.13 -15.93 0.48
CA SER A 111 2.29 -16.26 -0.93
C SER A 111 2.04 -15.03 -1.80
N GLY A 112 3.00 -14.69 -2.66
CA GLY A 112 2.94 -13.54 -3.54
C GLY A 112 3.36 -12.22 -2.90
N LEU A 113 3.80 -12.21 -1.64
CA LEU A 113 4.56 -11.10 -1.09
C LEU A 113 5.88 -10.95 -1.86
N ARG A 114 6.22 -9.71 -2.23
CA ARG A 114 7.52 -9.38 -2.79
C ARG A 114 7.91 -7.94 -2.51
N VAL A 115 9.22 -7.72 -2.50
CA VAL A 115 9.86 -6.41 -2.49
C VAL A 115 10.85 -6.43 -3.65
N ASP A 116 10.55 -5.68 -4.69
CA ASP A 116 11.35 -5.62 -5.92
C ASP A 116 12.19 -4.33 -5.87
N TRP A 117 13.52 -4.45 -5.97
CA TRP A 117 14.43 -3.30 -5.96
C TRP A 117 14.85 -2.95 -7.39
N ASP A 118 14.84 -1.66 -7.73
CA ASP A 118 15.22 -1.15 -9.04
C ASP A 118 16.21 0.01 -8.85
N SER A 119 17.49 -0.28 -9.10
CA SER A 119 18.57 0.71 -8.98
C SER A 119 18.63 1.70 -10.14
N ASP A 120 18.00 1.41 -11.28
CA ASP A 120 17.98 2.34 -12.42
C ASP A 120 16.89 3.41 -12.21
N ALA A 121 15.74 2.99 -11.67
CA ALA A 121 14.66 3.90 -11.29
C ALA A 121 14.83 4.52 -9.89
N GLU A 122 15.80 4.03 -9.11
CA GLU A 122 16.03 4.40 -7.71
C GLU A 122 14.78 4.15 -6.82
N THR A 123 14.16 2.98 -6.97
CA THR A 123 12.93 2.61 -6.24
C THR A 123 12.97 1.22 -5.61
N ALA A 124 12.11 1.02 -4.61
CA ALA A 124 11.70 -0.28 -4.10
C ALA A 124 10.18 -0.41 -4.16
N SER A 125 9.69 -1.45 -4.83
CA SER A 125 8.26 -1.73 -5.00
C SER A 125 7.84 -2.86 -4.08
N VAL A 126 6.99 -2.54 -3.09
CA VAL A 126 6.40 -3.52 -2.19
C VAL A 126 5.03 -3.94 -2.71
N ARG A 127 4.80 -5.24 -2.81
CA ARG A 127 3.46 -5.81 -3.08
C ARG A 127 3.06 -6.74 -1.94
N LEU A 128 2.05 -6.34 -1.16
CA LEU A 128 1.41 -7.15 -0.14
C LEU A 128 0.03 -7.65 -0.64
N PRO A 129 -0.11 -8.94 -0.99
CA PRO A 129 -1.40 -9.52 -1.35
C PRO A 129 -2.46 -9.28 -0.25
N ALA A 130 -3.67 -8.89 -0.67
CA ALA A 130 -4.75 -8.58 0.26
C ALA A 130 -5.07 -9.75 1.18
N ALA A 131 -5.02 -10.99 0.67
CA ALA A 131 -5.30 -12.19 1.45
C ALA A 131 -4.36 -12.37 2.66
N CYS A 132 -3.13 -11.85 2.59
CA CYS A 132 -2.17 -11.95 3.70
C CYS A 132 -2.39 -10.92 4.80
N PHE A 133 -3.22 -9.91 4.54
CA PHE A 133 -3.54 -8.87 5.50
C PHE A 133 -5.01 -8.92 5.83
N ARG A 134 -5.33 -9.34 7.06
CA ARG A 134 -6.72 -9.43 7.56
C ARG A 134 -7.64 -10.26 6.65
N ALA A 135 -7.11 -11.33 6.03
CA ALA A 135 -7.84 -12.16 5.06
C ALA A 135 -8.47 -11.35 3.89
N GLY A 136 -7.95 -10.15 3.62
CA GLY A 136 -8.49 -9.24 2.63
C GLY A 136 -9.59 -8.30 3.13
N ASP A 137 -9.91 -8.24 4.42
CA ASP A 137 -10.94 -7.38 4.98
C ASP A 137 -10.36 -6.25 5.85
N TYR A 138 -9.97 -5.14 5.20
CA TYR A 138 -9.31 -4.02 5.89
C TYR A 138 -9.75 -2.62 5.44
N GLY A 139 -10.63 -2.50 4.44
CA GLY A 139 -11.30 -1.25 4.02
C GLY A 139 -10.41 -0.09 3.52
N ALA A 140 -9.54 0.45 4.38
CA ALA A 140 -8.57 1.47 4.06
C ALA A 140 -7.28 1.23 4.86
N VAL A 141 -6.14 1.64 4.33
CA VAL A 141 -4.84 1.46 5.00
C VAL A 141 -4.09 2.77 5.16
N ARG A 142 -3.22 2.85 6.15
CA ARG A 142 -2.22 3.91 6.29
C ARG A 142 -0.85 3.28 6.49
N VAL A 143 0.20 3.99 6.12
CA VAL A 143 1.55 3.46 6.13
C VAL A 143 2.52 4.36 6.87
N ARG A 144 3.64 3.75 7.24
CA ARG A 144 4.89 4.39 7.67
C ARG A 144 6.03 3.60 7.07
N VAL A 145 7.06 4.29 6.62
CA VAL A 145 8.23 3.69 5.98
C VAL A 145 9.48 4.09 6.75
N ILE A 146 10.39 3.14 6.90
CA ILE A 146 11.68 3.29 7.58
C ILE A 146 12.76 2.57 6.79
N THR A 147 13.96 3.14 6.76
CA THR A 147 15.16 2.47 6.24
C THR A 147 16.17 2.14 7.35
N GLU A 148 17.02 1.15 7.10
CA GLU A 148 18.08 0.68 8.03
C GLU A 148 17.55 0.26 9.42
N ILE A 149 16.58 -0.67 9.43
CA ILE A 149 15.89 -1.18 10.62
C ILE A 149 16.89 -1.51 11.75
N GLY A 150 16.86 -0.74 12.85
CA GLY A 150 17.68 -0.95 14.04
C GLY A 150 18.78 0.10 14.27
N SER A 151 19.15 0.88 13.25
CA SER A 151 19.95 2.10 13.40
C SER A 151 19.36 3.31 12.69
N ASP A 152 18.07 3.16 12.33
CA ASP A 152 17.12 4.07 11.67
C ASP A 152 17.79 5.17 10.85
N ALA A 153 17.89 4.97 9.54
CA ALA A 153 18.53 5.94 8.67
C ALA A 153 17.58 7.04 8.24
N ASP A 154 16.34 6.69 7.95
CA ASP A 154 15.35 7.62 7.43
C ASP A 154 13.92 7.14 7.68
N LEU A 155 12.99 8.08 7.82
CA LEU A 155 11.64 7.87 8.31
C LEU A 155 10.64 8.75 7.54
N THR A 156 9.68 8.13 6.86
CA THR A 156 8.59 8.88 6.23
C THR A 156 7.21 8.30 6.58
N PRO A 157 6.17 9.15 6.78
CA PRO A 157 6.24 10.60 6.88
C PRO A 157 6.95 11.06 8.16
N GLU A 158 7.76 12.11 8.07
CA GLU A 158 8.29 12.83 9.24
C GLU A 158 7.41 14.05 9.59
N SER A 159 7.27 14.37 10.87
CA SER A 159 6.63 15.61 11.31
C SER A 159 7.66 16.72 11.54
N ARG A 160 7.28 17.98 11.29
CA ARG A 160 8.14 19.17 11.48
C ARG A 160 8.71 19.32 12.90
N THR A 161 8.06 18.75 13.91
CA THR A 161 8.51 18.81 15.31
C THR A 161 9.38 17.64 15.71
N GLY A 162 9.84 16.83 14.74
CA GLY A 162 10.39 15.51 14.98
C GLY A 162 9.29 14.50 15.27
N GLY A 163 9.50 13.27 14.81
CA GLY A 163 8.58 12.15 15.03
C GLY A 163 8.03 11.58 13.74
N TRP A 164 7.54 10.35 13.84
CA TRP A 164 7.17 9.51 12.71
C TRP A 164 5.66 9.23 12.74
N PRO A 165 4.79 10.16 12.29
CA PRO A 165 3.34 9.99 12.23
C PRO A 165 2.91 8.97 11.17
N TRP A 166 1.63 8.57 11.20
CA TRP A 166 1.09 7.74 10.11
C TRP A 166 0.69 8.61 8.92
N SER A 167 0.76 8.07 7.71
CA SER A 167 0.10 8.68 6.54
C SER A 167 -1.41 8.85 6.77
N ARG A 168 -2.08 9.61 5.90
CA ARG A 168 -3.54 9.54 5.80
C ARG A 168 -3.95 8.14 5.35
N TYR A 169 -5.21 7.78 5.62
CA TYR A 169 -5.78 6.54 5.11
C TYR A 169 -6.03 6.61 3.60
N VAL A 170 -5.73 5.50 2.92
CA VAL A 170 -5.95 5.26 1.50
C VAL A 170 -7.07 4.24 1.37
N ALA A 171 -8.21 4.65 0.80
CA ALA A 171 -9.37 3.78 0.64
C ALA A 171 -9.08 2.65 -0.34
N ARG A 172 -9.70 1.49 -0.12
CA ARG A 172 -9.57 0.37 -1.04
C ARG A 172 -10.45 0.61 -2.28
N GLY A 173 -9.85 0.50 -3.47
CA GLY A 173 -10.57 0.44 -4.75
C GLY A 173 -11.13 -0.93 -5.08
#